data_AF-A0A1Q9PG51-F1
#
_entry.id   AF-A0A1Q9PG51-F1
#
_cell.length_a   1.000
_cell.length_b   1.000
_cell.length_c   1.000
_cell.angle_alpha   90.00
_cell.angle_beta   90.00
_cell.angle_gamma   90.00
#
_symmetry.space_group_name_H-M   'P 1'
#
loop_
_entity.id
_entity.type
_entity.pdbx_description
1 polymer ?
#
loop_
_entity_poly.entity_id
_entity_poly.type
_entity_poly.pdbx_seq_one_letter_code
_entity_poly.pdbx_strand_id
1 'polypeptide(L)'
;MGLLENRFFLKHKAFKQLNKMYFMTQNGMWKVTPLKSCILALLDKRGGVILESDLENPLKDMYGDFSDSELNKALMTLENQGLIHVSWISKTKRRIQKMTKDMNFLAVGED
;
A
#
# COMPACT_ATOMS: atom_id res chain seq x y z
N MET A 1 -22.47 10.51 26.70
CA MET A 1 -21.56 9.61 25.93
C MET A 1 -21.51 9.88 24.41
N GLY A 2 -22.30 10.79 23.82
CA GLY A 2 -22.41 10.89 22.33
C GLY A 2 -21.57 11.96 21.60
N LEU A 3 -20.82 12.82 22.28
CA LEU A 3 -20.11 13.96 21.63
C LEU A 3 -18.66 13.64 21.22
N LEU A 4 -18.00 12.69 21.90
CA LEU A 4 -16.61 12.32 21.59
C LEU A 4 -16.52 11.41 20.36
N GLU A 5 -17.42 10.45 20.23
CA GLU A 5 -17.46 9.50 19.10
C GLU A 5 -17.69 10.21 17.76
N ASN A 6 -18.51 11.27 17.76
CA ASN A 6 -18.81 12.05 16.57
C ASN A 6 -17.58 12.84 16.07
N ARG A 7 -16.73 13.34 16.98
CA ARG A 7 -15.47 14.02 16.59
C ARG A 7 -14.42 13.07 16.01
N PHE A 8 -14.34 11.84 16.48
CA PHE A 8 -13.48 10.81 15.90
C PHE A 8 -13.93 10.44 14.48
N PHE A 9 -15.23 10.22 14.30
CA PHE A 9 -15.79 9.89 12.99
C PHE A 9 -15.60 11.02 11.97
N LEU A 10 -15.83 12.27 12.38
CA LEU A 10 -15.63 13.44 11.53
C LEU A 10 -14.15 13.64 11.15
N LYS A 11 -13.20 13.42 12.06
CA LYS A 11 -11.75 13.46 11.75
C LYS A 11 -11.36 12.37 10.75
N HIS A 12 -11.87 11.15 10.90
CA HIS A 12 -11.57 10.05 9.99
C HIS A 12 -12.15 10.31 8.58
N LYS A 13 -13.39 10.82 8.51
CA LYS A 13 -14.04 11.18 7.24
C LYS A 13 -13.33 12.35 6.56
N ALA A 14 -12.97 13.39 7.32
CA ALA A 14 -12.20 14.53 6.82
C ALA A 14 -10.79 14.12 6.36
N PHE A 15 -10.09 13.24 7.08
CA PHE A 15 -8.79 12.74 6.67
C PHE A 15 -8.85 11.92 5.38
N LYS A 16 -9.88 11.08 5.22
CA LYS A 16 -10.14 10.32 3.99
C LYS A 16 -10.49 11.25 2.82
N GLN A 17 -11.25 12.32 3.08
CA GLN A 17 -11.60 13.36 2.11
C GLN A 17 -10.36 14.17 1.70
N LEU A 18 -9.50 14.54 2.65
CA LEU A 18 -8.26 15.27 2.41
C LEU A 18 -7.31 14.42 1.58
N ASN A 19 -7.07 13.15 1.95
CA ASN A 19 -6.27 12.23 1.13
C ASN A 19 -6.82 12.15 -0.30
N LYS A 20 -8.14 11.93 -0.44
CA LYS A 20 -8.79 11.89 -1.76
C LYS A 20 -8.59 13.20 -2.56
N MET A 21 -8.65 14.34 -1.89
CA MET A 21 -8.46 15.65 -2.52
C MET A 21 -6.99 15.88 -2.93
N TYR A 22 -6.02 15.52 -2.09
CA TYR A 22 -4.59 15.53 -2.45
C TYR A 22 -4.29 14.67 -3.69
N PHE A 23 -4.99 13.53 -3.86
CA PHE A 23 -4.84 12.70 -5.06
C PHE A 23 -5.58 13.25 -6.29
N MET A 24 -6.64 14.06 -6.13
CA MET A 24 -7.46 14.57 -7.25
C MET A 24 -6.88 15.82 -7.93
N THR A 25 -5.99 16.59 -7.29
CA THR A 25 -5.47 17.88 -7.81
C THR A 25 -4.21 17.75 -8.68
N GLN A 26 -3.71 16.54 -8.94
CA GLN A 26 -2.54 16.32 -9.82
C GLN A 26 -2.94 16.04 -11.28
N ASN A 27 -3.78 16.91 -11.85
CA ASN A 27 -4.10 16.88 -13.28
C ASN A 27 -3.30 17.98 -14.00
N GLY A 28 -2.10 17.62 -14.47
CA GLY A 28 -1.31 18.47 -15.36
C GLY A 28 0.19 18.21 -15.26
N MET A 29 0.71 17.28 -16.07
CA MET A 29 2.13 17.06 -16.36
C MET A 29 3.01 16.56 -15.19
N TRP A 30 3.80 15.51 -15.44
CA TRP A 30 4.65 14.72 -14.52
C TRP A 30 3.89 13.70 -13.64
N LYS A 31 3.95 12.42 -14.00
CA LYS A 31 3.62 11.31 -13.07
C LYS A 31 4.70 11.24 -11.99
N VAL A 32 4.61 12.10 -10.97
CA VAL A 32 5.61 12.20 -9.89
C VAL A 32 5.43 11.15 -8.80
N THR A 33 4.35 10.37 -8.82
CA THR A 33 4.05 9.37 -7.79
C THR A 33 4.84 8.09 -8.07
N PRO A 34 5.84 7.73 -7.24
CA PRO A 34 6.62 6.51 -7.45
C PRO A 34 5.74 5.27 -7.30
N LEU A 35 6.00 4.22 -8.08
CA LEU A 35 5.28 2.94 -8.02
C LEU A 35 5.15 2.39 -6.59
N LYS A 36 6.22 2.51 -5.80
CA LYS A 36 6.29 2.15 -4.38
C LYS A 36 5.19 2.82 -3.54
N SER A 37 4.95 4.11 -3.76
CA SER A 37 3.94 4.87 -3.03
C SER A 37 2.53 4.41 -3.38
N CYS A 38 2.27 4.08 -4.65
CA CYS A 38 1.00 3.53 -5.10
C CYS A 38 0.72 2.15 -4.46
N ILE A 39 1.73 1.28 -4.37
CA ILE A 39 1.62 -0.03 -3.71
C ILE A 39 1.22 0.13 -2.24
N LEU A 40 1.90 1.01 -1.49
CA LEU A 40 1.59 1.26 -0.08
C LEU A 40 0.18 1.82 0.11
N ALA A 41 -0.23 2.77 -0.75
CA ALA A 41 -1.57 3.34 -0.71
C ALA A 41 -2.67 2.30 -0.99
N LEU A 42 -2.44 1.38 -1.91
CA LEU A 42 -3.37 0.28 -2.20
C LEU A 42 -3.46 -0.70 -1.04
N LEU A 43 -2.33 -1.06 -0.43
CA LEU A 43 -2.32 -1.87 0.78
C LEU A 43 -3.14 -1.22 1.89
N ASP A 44 -2.93 0.07 2.17
CA ASP A 44 -3.69 0.80 3.18
C ASP A 44 -5.19 0.82 2.90
N LYS A 45 -5.57 1.01 1.63
CA LYS A 45 -6.98 0.98 1.20
C LYS A 45 -7.62 -0.41 1.35
N ARG A 46 -6.83 -1.48 1.33
CA ARG A 46 -7.27 -2.89 1.32
C ARG A 46 -7.09 -3.60 2.66
N GLY A 47 -6.77 -2.87 3.74
CA GLY A 47 -6.61 -3.45 5.07
C GLY A 47 -5.23 -4.08 5.31
N GLY A 48 -4.23 -3.69 4.53
CA GLY A 48 -2.83 -4.06 4.72
C GLY A 48 -2.43 -5.39 4.11
N VAL A 49 -3.30 -6.11 3.41
CA VAL A 49 -2.97 -7.39 2.76
C VAL A 49 -3.65 -7.47 1.39
N ILE A 50 -2.92 -7.92 0.38
CA ILE A 50 -3.46 -8.14 -0.98
C ILE A 50 -2.70 -9.26 -1.70
N LEU A 51 -3.36 -9.93 -2.63
CA LEU A 51 -2.68 -10.81 -3.59
C LEU A 51 -2.11 -9.97 -4.72
N GLU A 52 -0.95 -10.34 -5.26
CA GLU A 52 -0.39 -9.64 -6.43
C GLU A 52 -1.39 -9.54 -7.59
N SER A 53 -2.10 -10.63 -7.90
CA SER A 53 -3.11 -10.65 -8.96
C SER A 53 -4.22 -9.62 -8.77
N ASP A 54 -4.51 -9.27 -7.52
CA ASP A 54 -5.56 -8.32 -7.15
C ASP A 54 -5.00 -6.90 -6.98
N LEU A 55 -3.67 -6.76 -6.93
CA LEU A 55 -2.94 -5.50 -6.85
C LEU A 55 -2.75 -4.88 -8.24
N GLU A 56 -2.44 -5.69 -9.25
CA GLU A 56 -2.00 -5.21 -10.58
C GLU A 56 -2.98 -4.26 -11.25
N ASN A 57 -4.25 -4.66 -11.41
CA ASN A 57 -5.23 -3.83 -12.11
C ASN A 57 -5.46 -2.47 -11.41
N PRO A 58 -5.74 -2.42 -10.09
CA PRO A 58 -5.83 -1.14 -9.38
C PRO A 58 -4.54 -0.33 -9.41
N LEU A 59 -3.37 -0.98 -9.47
CA LEU A 59 -2.08 -0.30 -9.53
C LEU A 59 -1.85 0.33 -10.90
N LYS A 60 -2.25 -0.34 -11.99
CA LYS A 60 -2.24 0.22 -13.35
C LYS A 60 -3.19 1.41 -13.47
N ASP A 61 -4.36 1.37 -12.84
CA ASP A 61 -5.28 2.51 -12.82
C ASP A 61 -4.68 3.74 -12.12
N MET A 62 -3.86 3.53 -11.08
CA MET A 62 -3.26 4.62 -10.30
C MET A 62 -1.93 5.13 -10.87
N TYR A 63 -1.08 4.24 -11.37
CA TYR A 63 0.28 4.54 -11.81
C TYR A 63 0.41 4.58 -13.34
N GLY A 64 -0.42 3.85 -14.07
CA GLY A 64 -0.26 3.49 -15.48
C GLY A 64 0.48 2.17 -15.67
N ASP A 65 0.88 1.89 -16.91
CA ASP A 65 1.62 0.68 -17.25
C ASP A 65 3.00 0.64 -16.58
N PHE A 66 3.39 -0.58 -16.21
CA PHE A 66 4.69 -0.94 -15.66
C PHE A 66 5.01 -2.37 -16.10
N SER A 67 6.29 -2.69 -16.20
CA SER A 67 6.78 -4.05 -16.42
C SER A 67 6.81 -4.85 -15.13
N ASP A 68 6.79 -6.18 -15.26
CA ASP A 68 6.98 -7.10 -14.11
C ASP A 68 8.31 -6.82 -13.38
N SER A 69 9.35 -6.45 -14.11
CA SER A 69 10.66 -6.08 -13.54
C SER A 69 10.57 -4.84 -12.65
N GLU A 70 9.83 -3.82 -13.07
CA GLU A 70 9.59 -2.61 -12.27
C GLU A 70 8.78 -2.92 -11.01
N LEU A 71 7.73 -3.75 -11.14
CA LEU A 71 6.94 -4.19 -9.99
C LEU A 71 7.78 -4.99 -9.01
N ASN A 72 8.56 -5.96 -9.50
CA ASN A 72 9.46 -6.78 -8.69
C ASN A 72 10.51 -5.93 -7.96
N LYS A 73 11.12 -4.97 -8.66
CA LYS A 73 12.10 -4.06 -8.04
C LYS A 73 11.44 -3.18 -6.98
N ALA A 74 10.23 -2.69 -7.22
CA ALA A 74 9.49 -1.88 -6.26
C ALA A 74 9.15 -2.68 -5.00
N LEU A 75 8.65 -3.91 -5.15
CA LEU A 75 8.31 -4.79 -4.04
C LEU A 75 9.56 -5.20 -3.25
N MET A 76 10.63 -5.63 -3.91
CA MET A 76 11.90 -5.96 -3.27
C MET A 76 12.46 -4.76 -2.48
N THR A 77 12.38 -3.55 -3.04
CA THR A 77 12.82 -2.34 -2.34
C THR A 77 12.00 -2.09 -1.08
N LEU A 78 10.67 -2.22 -1.15
CA LEU A 78 9.78 -2.02 0.00
C LEU A 78 9.96 -3.08 1.08
N GLU A 79 10.23 -4.34 0.68
CA GLU A 79 10.51 -5.45 1.59
C GLU A 79 11.84 -5.26 2.32
N ASN A 80 12.90 -4.89 1.59
CA ASN A 80 14.20 -4.56 2.19
C ASN A 80 14.12 -3.36 3.16
N GLN A 81 13.18 -2.45 2.94
CA GLN A 81 12.91 -1.31 3.84
C GLN A 81 12.06 -1.69 5.05
N GLY A 82 11.59 -2.94 5.16
CA GLY A 82 10.70 -3.39 6.23
C GLY A 82 9.31 -2.77 6.19
N LEU A 83 8.86 -2.27 5.02
CA LEU A 83 7.55 -1.65 4.86
C LEU A 83 6.46 -2.65 4.46
N ILE A 84 6.86 -3.71 3.76
CA ILE A 84 6.00 -4.82 3.38
C ILE A 84 6.72 -6.15 3.62
N HIS A 85 5.96 -7.24 3.61
CA HIS A 85 6.43 -8.60 3.51
C HIS A 85 5.76 -9.28 2.31
N VAL A 86 6.55 -10.00 1.52
CA VAL A 86 6.10 -10.74 0.35
C VAL A 86 6.26 -12.23 0.62
N SER A 87 5.15 -12.96 0.65
CA SER A 87 5.13 -14.40 0.94
C SER A 87 4.48 -15.18 -0.21
N TRP A 88 5.10 -16.29 -0.64
CA TRP A 88 4.53 -17.18 -1.65
C TRP A 88 3.38 -18.02 -1.07
N ILE A 89 2.24 -18.03 -1.77
CA ILE A 89 1.13 -18.97 -1.53
C ILE A 89 1.31 -20.22 -2.40
N SER A 90 1.80 -20.02 -3.63
CA SER A 90 2.16 -21.09 -4.58
C SER A 90 3.30 -20.60 -5.48
N LYS A 91 3.76 -21.42 -6.44
CA LYS A 91 4.81 -21.04 -7.41
C LYS A 91 4.52 -19.76 -8.19
N THR A 92 3.26 -19.37 -8.35
CA THR A 92 2.84 -18.25 -9.20
C THR A 92 2.00 -17.21 -8.46
N LYS A 93 1.70 -17.42 -7.18
CA LYS A 93 0.86 -16.52 -6.40
C LYS A 93 1.61 -16.07 -5.17
N ARG A 94 1.83 -14.76 -5.05
CA ARG A 94 2.37 -14.14 -3.84
C ARG A 94 1.34 -13.25 -3.16
N ARG A 95 1.42 -13.23 -1.84
CA ARG A 95 0.70 -12.34 -0.93
C ARG A 95 1.65 -11.21 -0.54
N ILE A 96 1.13 -9.99 -0.57
CA ILE A 96 1.84 -8.78 -0.21
C ILE A 96 1.14 -8.21 1.03
N GLN A 97 1.88 -8.07 2.12
CA GLN A 97 1.37 -7.60 3.41
C GLN A 97 2.15 -6.37 3.87
N LYS A 98 1.46 -5.34 4.35
CA LYS A 98 2.09 -4.18 4.98
C LYS A 98 2.59 -4.57 6.36
N MET A 99 3.84 -4.21 6.67
CA MET A 99 4.40 -4.45 8.00
C MET A 99 3.74 -3.54 9.03
N THR A 100 3.29 -4.12 10.15
CA THR A 100 2.87 -3.37 11.33
C THR A 100 3.98 -3.38 12.37
N LYS A 101 3.94 -2.44 13.32
CA LYS A 101 4.96 -2.32 14.37
C LYS A 101 5.12 -3.62 15.19
N ASP A 102 4.05 -4.40 15.31
CA ASP A 102 4.01 -5.65 16.07
C ASP A 102 4.69 -6.81 15.31
N MET A 103 4.76 -6.74 13.98
CA MET A 103 5.38 -7.76 13.13
C MET A 103 6.90 -7.63 13.04
N ASN A 104 7.46 -6.45 13.31
CA ASN A 104 8.91 -6.22 13.25
C ASN A 104 9.70 -7.03 14.29
N PHE A 105 9.07 -7.46 15.38
CA PHE A 105 9.71 -8.22 16.46
C PHE A 105 9.82 -9.73 16.18
N LEU A 106 9.15 -10.24 15.15
CA LEU A 106 9.14 -11.68 14.81
C LEU A 106 10.25 -12.08 13.84
N ALA A 107 11.03 -11.13 13.32
CA ALA A 107 12.13 -11.39 12.36
C ALA A 107 13.48 -11.69 13.04
N VAL A 108 13.57 -11.65 14.37
CA VAL A 108 14.79 -11.99 15.14
C VAL A 108 14.65 -13.43 15.63
N GLY A 109 14.99 -14.37 14.76
CA GLY A 109 15.04 -15.79 15.06
C GLY A 109 15.85 -16.50 13.99
N GLU A 110 17.15 -16.21 13.93
CA GLU A 110 18.12 -17.03 13.21
C GLU A 110 18.99 -17.74 14.26
N ASP A 111 19.01 -19.07 14.15
CA ASP A 111 19.94 -20.01 14.79
C ASP A 111 21.27 -20.02 14.02
#